data_AF-A0A9E5I3Y1-F1
#
_entry.id   AF-A0A9E5I3Y1-F1
#
_cell.length_a   1.000
_cell.length_b   1.000
_cell.length_c   1.000
_cell.angle_alpha   90.00
_cell.angle_beta   90.00
_cell.angle_gamma   90.00
#
_symmetry.space_group_name_H-M   'P 1'
#
loop_
_entity.id
_entity.type
_entity.pdbx_description
1 polymer ?
#
loop_
_entity_poly.entity_id
_entity_poly.type
_entity_poly.pdbx_seq_one_letter_code
_entity_poly.pdbx_strand_id
1 'polypeptide(L)' 'MIAFIRFVHSLSKICGVISTALIASAVLVTTQMVIVRYALKMSTVWQTEYVIFSLAAATFIGAPYVLMKKG' A
#
# COMPACT_ATOMS: atom_id res chain seq x y z
N MET A 1 -21.28 24.09 2.75
CA MET A 1 -19.80 24.01 2.71
C MET A 1 -19.21 22.98 3.68
N ILE A 2 -19.67 22.88 4.94
CA ILE A 2 -19.08 21.96 5.95
C ILE A 2 -19.25 20.46 5.62
N ALA A 3 -20.36 20.07 4.98
CA ALA A 3 -20.61 18.67 4.59
C ALA A 3 -19.60 18.15 3.55
N PHE A 4 -19.24 18.98 2.56
CA PHE A 4 -18.24 18.64 1.55
C PHE A 4 -16.85 18.43 2.17
N ILE A 5 -16.46 19.31 3.09
CA ILE A 5 -15.17 19.22 3.80
C ILE A 5 -15.09 17.93 4.63
N ARG A 6 -16.17 17.55 5.32
CA ARG A 6 -16.23 16.28 6.08
C ARG A 6 -16.15 15.06 5.18
N PHE A 7 -16.80 15.09 4.02
CA PHE A 7 -16.76 14.01 3.04
C PHE A 7 -15.33 13.79 2.52
N VAL A 8 -14.65 14.86 2.09
CA VAL A 8 -13.26 14.82 1.65
C VAL A 8 -12.33 14.34 2.78
N HIS A 9 -12.55 14.83 4.01
CA HIS A 9 -11.77 14.38 5.17
C HIS A 9 -11.88 12.88 5.44
N SER A 10 -13.09 12.33 5.30
CA SER A 10 -13.33 10.90 5.51
C SER A 10 -12.72 10.07 4.38
N LEU A 11 -12.84 10.53 3.14
CA LEU A 11 -12.24 9.89 1.96
C LEU A 11 -10.70 9.84 2.07
N SER A 12 -10.07 10.94 2.47
CA SER A 12 -8.62 11.00 2.66
C SER A 12 -8.13 10.08 3.77
N LYS A 13 -8.85 9.96 4.90
CA LYS A 13 -8.52 8.99 5.96
C LYS A 13 -8.59 7.55 5.44
N ILE A 14 -9.64 7.21 4.70
CA ILE A 14 -9.82 5.87 4.13
C ILE A 14 -8.66 5.55 3.16
N CYS A 15 -8.30 6.49 2.29
CA CYS A 15 -7.13 6.36 1.40
C CYS A 15 -5.84 6.10 2.19
N GLY A 16 -5.59 6.84 3.27
CA GLY A 16 -4.42 6.64 4.12
C GLY A 16 -4.34 5.25 4.75
N VAL A 17 -5.47 4.76 5.26
CA VAL A 17 -5.56 3.40 5.84
C VAL A 17 -5.31 2.34 4.78
N ILE A 18 -5.92 2.47 3.60
CA ILE A 18 -5.75 1.53 2.49
C ILE A 18 -4.29 1.51 2.01
N SER A 19 -3.67 2.68 1.83
CA SER A 19 -2.26 2.78 1.41
C SER A 19 -1.32 2.10 2.42
N THR A 20 -1.52 2.36 3.73
CA THR A 20 -0.71 1.75 4.79
C THR A 20 -0.88 0.22 4.81
N ALA A 21 -2.11 -0.27 4.63
CA ALA A 21 -2.38 -1.70 4.55
C ALA A 21 -1.71 -2.36 3.33
N LEU A 22 -1.71 -1.69 2.19
CA LEU A 22 -1.07 -2.16 0.96
C LEU A 22 0.46 -2.23 1.07
N ILE A 23 1.08 -1.25 1.74
CA ILE A 23 2.52 -1.28 2.02
C ILE A 23 2.83 -2.44 2.98
N ALA A 24 2.04 -2.61 4.04
CA ALA A 24 2.21 -3.70 4.98
C ALA A 24 2.09 -5.07 4.29
N SER A 25 1.10 -5.26 3.42
CA SER A 25 0.94 -6.51 2.65
C SER A 25 2.11 -6.74 1.68
N ALA A 26 2.60 -5.69 1.00
CA ALA A 26 3.77 -5.79 0.13
C ALA A 26 5.04 -6.22 0.88
N VAL A 27 5.25 -5.69 2.09
CA VAL A 27 6.40 -6.08 2.95
C VAL A 27 6.26 -7.52 3.42
N LEU A 28 5.07 -7.97 3.82
CA LEU A 28 4.84 -9.36 4.21
C LEU A 28 5.14 -10.33 3.05
N VAL A 29 4.66 -10.02 1.85
CA VAL A 29 4.91 -10.84 0.65
C VAL A 29 6.39 -10.83 0.27
N THR A 30 7.08 -9.69 0.42
CA THR A 30 8.54 -9.60 0.19
C THR A 30 9.31 -10.47 1.18
N THR A 31 8.90 -10.47 2.45
CA THR A 31 9.52 -11.31 3.49
C THR A 31 9.30 -12.78 3.18
N GLN A 32 8.10 -13.15 2.72
CA GLN A 32 7.79 -14.50 2.27
C GLN A 32 8.61 -14.91 1.03
N MET A 33 8.78 -14.01 0.07
CA MET A 33 9.60 -14.22 -1.13
C MET A 33 11.06 -14.53 -0.77
N VAL A 34 11.64 -13.79 0.18
CA VAL A 34 13.01 -14.04 0.68
C VAL A 34 13.07 -15.43 1.30
N ILE A 35 12.15 -15.78 2.18
CA ILE A 35 12.12 -17.11 2.81
C ILE A 35 12.02 -18.23 1.76
N VAL A 36 11.10 -18.11 0.80
CA VAL A 36 10.94 -19.13 -0.26
C VAL A 36 12.21 -19.26 -1.11
N ARG A 37 12.83 -18.14 -1.47
CA ARG A 37 14.01 -18.16 -2.33
C ARG A 37 15.22 -18.76 -1.62
N TYR A 38 15.45 -18.40 -0.35
CA TYR A 38 16.63 -18.86 0.39
C TYR A 38 16.45 -20.23 1.07
N ALA A 39 15.23 -20.58 1.51
CA ALA A 39 14.97 -21.87 2.16
C ALA A 39 14.52 -22.97 1.19
N LEU A 40 13.69 -22.63 0.19
CA LEU A 40 13.02 -23.62 -0.67
C LEU A 40 13.52 -23.64 -2.12
N LYS A 41 14.41 -22.70 -2.54
CA LYS A 41 14.98 -22.57 -3.91
C LYS A 41 13.92 -22.66 -5.04
N MET A 42 12.68 -22.28 -4.78
CA MET A 42 11.60 -22.28 -5.77
C MET A 42 11.53 -20.96 -6.55
N SER A 43 10.87 -20.98 -7.71
CA SER A 43 10.72 -19.83 -8.58
C SER A 43 9.75 -18.80 -7.98
N THR A 44 10.20 -17.55 -7.80
CA THR A 44 9.42 -16.45 -7.18
C THR A 44 8.85 -15.50 -8.23
N VAL A 45 8.11 -16.01 -9.21
CA VAL A 45 7.57 -15.19 -10.31
C VAL A 45 6.44 -14.27 -9.82
N TRP A 46 5.41 -14.82 -9.17
CA TRP A 46 4.23 -14.04 -8.77
C TRP A 46 4.54 -12.97 -7.72
N GLN A 47 5.44 -13.25 -6.78
CA GLN A 47 5.69 -12.37 -5.63
C GLN A 47 6.25 -11.02 -6.09
N THR A 48 7.13 -11.04 -7.09
CA THR A 48 7.78 -9.82 -7.59
C THR A 48 6.75 -8.90 -8.25
N GLU A 49 5.88 -9.45 -9.09
CA GLU A 49 4.81 -8.69 -9.76
C GLU A 49 3.82 -8.11 -8.74
N TYR A 50 3.39 -8.91 -7.75
CA TYR A 50 2.49 -8.45 -6.69
C TYR A 50 3.08 -7.29 -5.88
N VAL A 51 4.35 -7.37 -5.49
CA VAL A 51 5.01 -6.32 -4.72
C VAL A 51 5.08 -5.02 -5.52
N ILE A 52 5.44 -5.08 -6.81
CA ILE A 52 5.52 -3.91 -7.69
C ILE A 52 4.13 -3.25 -7.81
N PHE A 53 3.08 -4.02 -8.10
CA PHE A 53 1.73 -3.46 -8.23
C PHE A 53 1.19 -2.91 -6.91
N SER A 54 1.48 -3.56 -5.78
CA SER A 54 1.08 -3.09 -4.44
C SER A 54 1.78 -1.79 -4.06
N LEU A 55 3.08 -1.65 -4.34
CA LEU A 55 3.82 -0.41 -4.10
C LEU A 55 3.36 0.75 -4.99
N ALA A 56 3.10 0.47 -6.27
CA ALA A 56 2.56 1.45 -7.19
C ALA A 56 1.19 1.96 -6.70
N ALA A 57 0.27 1.04 -6.39
CA ALA A 57 -1.05 1.38 -5.86
C ALA A 57 -0.96 2.13 -4.52
N ALA A 58 -0.05 1.72 -3.61
CA ALA A 58 0.15 2.41 -2.33
C ALA A 58 0.58 3.87 -2.50
N THR A 59 1.43 4.15 -3.48
CA THR A 59 1.95 5.49 -3.76
C THR A 59 0.84 6.43 -4.23
N PHE A 60 0.01 5.99 -5.18
CA PHE A 60 -1.11 6.81 -5.69
C PHE A 60 -2.23 6.97 -4.66
N ILE A 61 -2.57 5.90 -3.92
CA ILE A 61 -3.62 5.93 -2.89
C ILE A 61 -3.18 6.72 -1.64
N GLY A 62 -1.87 6.76 -1.35
CA GLY A 62 -1.33 7.50 -0.20
C GLY A 62 -1.23 9.02 -0.39
N ALA A 63 -1.13 9.50 -1.63
CA ALA A 63 -0.98 10.92 -1.97
C ALA A 63 -2.04 11.85 -1.33
N PRO A 64 -3.37 11.59 -1.42
CA PRO A 64 -4.38 12.47 -0.84
C PRO A 64 -4.34 12.51 0.70
N TYR A 65 -3.94 11.42 1.35
CA TYR A 65 -3.82 11.37 2.80
C TYR A 65 -2.64 12.20 3.31
N VAL A 66 -1.48 12.09 2.66
CA VAL A 66 -0.27 12.84 3.02
C VAL A 66 -0.47 14.34 2.80
N LEU A 67 -1.13 14.75 1.71
CA LEU A 67 -1.48 16.15 1.44
C LEU A 67 -2.42 16.74 2.50
N MET A 68 -3.35 15.94 3.04
CA MET A 68 -4.25 16.42 4.09
C MET A 68 -3.59 16.50 5.48
N LYS A 69 -2.61 15.63 5.76
CA LYS A 69 -1.89 15.60 7.05
C LYS A 69 -0.78 16.64 7.15
N LYS A 70 -0.25 17.11 6.01
CA LYS A 70 0.94 17.96 5.93
C LYS A 70 0.75 19.20 5.03
N GLY A 71 -0.51 19.58 4.78
CA GLY A 71 -0.87 20.90 4.25
C GLY A 71 -0.84 21.95 5.33
#